data_AF-A0A1R2BKQ3-F1
#
_entry.id   AF-A0A1R2BKQ3-F1
#
_cell.length_a   1.000
_cell.length_b   1.000
_cell.length_c   1.000
_cell.angle_alpha   90.00
_cell.angle_beta   90.00
_cell.angle_gamma   90.00
#
_symmetry.space_group_name_H-M   'P 1'
#
loop_
_entity.id
_entity.type
_entity.pdbx_description
1 polymer ?
#
loop_
_entity_poly.entity_id
_entity_poly.type
_entity_poly.pdbx_seq_one_letter_code
_entity_poly.pdbx_strand_id
1 'polypeptide(L)'
;MLSEMNFHGFLDGISSEKHLISHSDPYVAVKNTCAIVVLTEWDIFRNLDYESMYAEMQKPAFIFDGRNVLNHKALKRVGFKVVAIGKSEFCI
;
A
#
# COMPACT_ATOMS: atom_id res chain seq x y z
N MET A 1 -4.52 12.59 -45.72
CA MET A 1 -3.84 13.54 -44.83
C MET A 1 -4.17 13.13 -43.41
N LEU A 2 -3.21 12.43 -42.79
CA LEU A 2 -3.14 11.94 -41.40
C LEU A 2 -4.20 10.90 -40.97
N SER A 3 -4.12 9.73 -41.61
CA SER A 3 -4.65 8.45 -41.12
C SER A 3 -3.54 7.58 -40.51
N GLU A 4 -2.60 8.18 -39.79
CA GLU A 4 -1.54 7.44 -39.09
C GLU A 4 -1.32 8.05 -37.72
N MET A 5 -1.90 7.40 -36.71
CA MET A 5 -1.27 7.20 -35.40
C MET A 5 -2.08 6.13 -34.66
N ASN A 6 -2.11 4.93 -35.25
CA ASN A 6 -2.33 3.72 -34.48
C ASN A 6 -1.12 3.58 -33.54
N PHE A 7 -1.30 3.93 -32.26
CA PHE A 7 -0.37 3.56 -31.20
C PHE A 7 -0.54 2.06 -30.88
N HIS A 8 -0.28 1.23 -31.90
CA HIS A 8 -0.38 -0.22 -31.88
C HIS A 8 0.91 -0.77 -31.28
N GLY A 9 0.92 -1.05 -29.97
CA GLY A 9 2.04 -1.79 -29.36
C GLY A 9 2.38 -1.52 -27.90
N PHE A 10 1.70 -0.62 -27.17
CA PHE A 10 1.99 -0.43 -25.73
C PHE A 10 0.94 -1.05 -24.79
N LEU A 11 -0.31 -1.19 -25.23
CA LEU A 11 -1.41 -1.64 -24.36
C LEU A 11 -1.81 -3.11 -24.56
N ASP A 12 -1.32 -3.79 -25.59
CA ASP A 12 -1.67 -5.19 -25.87
C ASP A 12 -0.99 -6.20 -24.90
N GLY A 13 -0.10 -5.73 -24.03
CA GLY A 13 0.56 -6.53 -23.00
C GLY A 13 -0.03 -6.41 -21.59
N ILE A 14 -0.96 -5.46 -21.35
CA ILE A 14 -1.50 -5.22 -20.01
C ILE A 14 -2.90 -5.83 -19.92
N SER A 15 -2.97 -7.16 -19.91
CA SER A 15 -4.17 -7.87 -19.44
C SER A 15 -4.33 -7.58 -17.94
N SER A 16 -5.01 -6.46 -17.66
CA SER A 16 -5.03 -5.80 -16.35
C SER A 16 -5.75 -6.60 -15.25
N GLU A 17 -6.49 -7.64 -15.60
CA GLU A 17 -7.28 -8.43 -14.65
C GLU A 17 -6.49 -9.54 -13.92
N LYS A 18 -5.29 -9.92 -14.38
CA LYS A 18 -4.55 -11.05 -13.77
C LYS A 18 -3.79 -10.73 -12.48
N HIS A 19 -3.71 -9.46 -12.08
CA HIS A 19 -2.88 -9.02 -10.96
C HIS A 19 -3.64 -8.25 -9.87
N LEU A 20 -4.96 -8.12 -10.00
CA LEU A 20 -5.80 -7.44 -9.01
C LEU A 20 -6.60 -8.47 -8.21
N ILE A 21 -6.38 -8.50 -6.90
CA ILE A 21 -7.15 -9.33 -5.98
C ILE A 21 -7.83 -8.42 -4.98
N SER A 22 -9.15 -8.52 -4.86
CA SER A 22 -9.92 -7.77 -3.88
C SER A 22 -10.27 -8.66 -2.69
N HIS A 23 -10.23 -8.09 -1.50
CA HIS A 23 -10.61 -8.75 -0.26
C HIS A 23 -11.57 -7.86 0.51
N SER A 24 -12.54 -8.45 1.19
CA SER A 24 -13.45 -7.76 2.10
C SER A 24 -12.86 -7.58 3.50
N ASP A 25 -11.83 -8.35 3.84
CA ASP A 25 -11.14 -8.32 5.13
C ASP A 25 -9.69 -7.79 4.96
N PRO A 26 -9.33 -6.68 5.62
CA PRO A 26 -7.97 -6.14 5.56
C PRO A 26 -6.90 -7.11 6.08
N TYR A 27 -7.21 -7.98 7.05
CA TYR A 27 -6.25 -8.94 7.60
C TYR A 27 -5.89 -10.04 6.60
N VAL A 28 -6.84 -10.42 5.73
CA VAL A 28 -6.56 -11.35 4.63
C VAL A 28 -5.76 -10.66 3.53
N ALA A 29 -6.08 -9.41 3.23
CA ALA A 29 -5.44 -8.63 2.18
C ALA A 29 -3.92 -8.44 2.38
N VAL A 30 -3.44 -8.46 3.64
CA VAL A 30 -2.03 -8.21 3.95
C VAL A 30 -1.17 -9.47 4.04
N LYS A 31 -1.77 -10.67 4.02
CA LYS A 31 -1.01 -11.93 4.11
C LYS A 31 -0.03 -12.06 2.94
N ASN A 32 1.21 -12.41 3.26
CA ASN A 32 2.30 -12.55 2.27
C ASN A 32 2.60 -11.28 1.46
N THR A 33 2.18 -10.10 1.91
CA THR A 33 2.51 -8.83 1.26
C THR A 33 3.76 -8.20 1.86
N CYS A 34 4.43 -7.34 1.09
CA CYS A 34 5.59 -6.58 1.55
C CYS A 34 5.24 -5.14 1.96
N ALA A 35 4.11 -4.61 1.50
CA ALA A 35 3.73 -3.21 1.70
C ALA A 35 2.23 -3.04 1.85
N ILE A 36 1.83 -2.09 2.71
CA ILE A 36 0.48 -1.57 2.83
C ILE A 36 0.46 -0.14 2.30
N VAL A 37 -0.56 0.23 1.53
CA VAL A 37 -0.77 1.60 1.05
C VAL A 37 -2.16 2.08 1.46
N VAL A 38 -2.24 3.13 2.26
CA VAL A 38 -3.51 3.73 2.69
C VAL A 38 -3.84 4.91 1.79
N LEU A 39 -4.90 4.74 0.98
CA LEU A 39 -5.35 5.72 0.00
C LEU A 39 -6.60 6.49 0.43
N THR A 40 -7.31 6.00 1.44
CA THR A 40 -8.57 6.58 1.94
C THR A 40 -8.52 6.73 3.46
N GLU A 41 -9.19 7.75 3.98
CA GLU A 41 -9.11 8.20 5.38
C GLU A 41 -10.12 7.55 6.33
N TRP A 42 -10.61 6.34 6.03
CA TRP A 42 -11.62 5.66 6.83
C TRP A 42 -11.14 5.36 8.26
N ASP A 43 -12.01 5.64 9.23
CA ASP A 43 -11.72 5.46 10.67
C ASP A 43 -11.31 4.03 11.03
N ILE A 44 -11.80 3.04 10.29
CA ILE A 44 -11.44 1.63 10.50
C ILE A 44 -9.93 1.40 10.48
N PHE A 45 -9.19 2.11 9.61
CA PHE A 45 -7.74 1.93 9.47
C PHE A 45 -6.96 2.44 10.69
N ARG A 46 -7.51 3.37 11.46
CA ARG A 46 -6.86 3.89 12.67
C ARG A 46 -6.78 2.84 13.78
N ASN A 47 -7.71 1.90 13.77
CA ASN A 47 -7.96 0.96 14.88
C ASN A 47 -7.65 -0.50 14.52
N LEU A 48 -7.03 -0.78 13.36
CA LEU A 48 -6.61 -2.14 13.01
C LEU A 48 -5.45 -2.62 13.90
N ASP A 49 -5.40 -3.93 14.12
CA ASP A 49 -4.29 -4.58 14.82
C ASP A 49 -3.08 -4.76 13.89
N TYR A 50 -2.27 -3.70 13.84
CA TYR A 50 -1.05 -3.67 13.03
C TYR A 50 0.04 -4.63 13.52
N GLU A 51 0.00 -5.09 14.78
CA GLU A 51 0.96 -6.09 15.28
C GLU A 51 0.68 -7.45 14.65
N SER A 52 -0.59 -7.88 14.67
CA SER A 52 -1.03 -9.10 13.98
C SER A 52 -0.77 -9.01 12.48
N MET A 53 -1.10 -7.88 11.84
CA MET A 53 -0.84 -7.68 10.40
C MET A 53 0.65 -7.75 10.08
N TYR A 54 1.51 -7.17 10.93
CA TYR A 54 2.95 -7.26 10.75
C TYR A 54 3.42 -8.72 10.79
N ALA A 55 2.95 -9.55 11.72
CA ALA A 55 3.37 -10.95 11.82
C ALA A 55 3.15 -11.74 10.52
N GLU A 56 2.07 -11.44 9.79
CA GLU A 56 1.67 -12.13 8.55
C GLU A 56 2.30 -11.56 7.26
N MET A 57 3.03 -10.44 7.36
CA MET A 57 3.68 -9.78 6.23
C MET A 57 5.14 -10.21 6.02
N GLN A 58 5.58 -10.19 4.77
CA GLN A 58 6.98 -10.40 4.40
C GLN A 58 7.86 -9.27 4.91
N LYS A 59 9.11 -9.59 5.26
CA LYS A 59 10.08 -8.63 5.81
C LYS A 59 11.13 -8.22 4.76
N PRO A 60 11.51 -6.93 4.70
CA PRO A 60 11.01 -5.82 5.51
C PRO A 60 9.59 -5.37 5.12
N ALA A 61 8.74 -5.07 6.12
CA ALA A 61 7.37 -4.63 5.89
C ALA A 61 7.27 -3.10 5.85
N PHE A 62 6.63 -2.58 4.80
CA PHE A 62 6.45 -1.13 4.58
C PHE A 62 5.00 -0.71 4.77
N ILE A 63 4.81 0.54 5.19
CA ILE A 63 3.50 1.18 5.19
C ILE A 63 3.60 2.60 4.63
N PHE A 64 2.83 2.86 3.59
CA PHE A 64 2.72 4.15 2.93
C PHE A 64 1.39 4.78 3.33
N ASP A 65 1.46 5.78 4.20
CA ASP A 65 0.28 6.52 4.66
C ASP A 65 0.09 7.78 3.82
N GLY A 66 -0.72 7.66 2.76
CA GLY A 66 -1.05 8.76 1.86
C GLY A 66 -2.04 9.77 2.45
N ARG A 67 -2.70 9.44 3.57
CA ARG A 67 -3.72 10.28 4.19
C ARG A 67 -3.32 10.81 5.57
N ASN A 68 -2.16 10.40 6.07
CA ASN A 68 -1.61 10.79 7.38
C ASN A 68 -2.61 10.50 8.52
N VAL A 69 -3.32 9.37 8.44
CA VAL A 69 -4.36 8.97 9.40
C VAL A 69 -3.87 8.00 10.46
N LEU A 70 -2.72 7.35 10.24
CA LEU A 70 -2.22 6.30 11.11
C LEU A 70 -1.31 6.81 12.22
N ASN A 71 -1.19 6.04 13.31
CA ASN A 71 -0.24 6.32 14.37
C ASN A 71 1.17 5.86 13.99
N HIS A 72 1.92 6.71 13.30
CA HIS A 72 3.26 6.40 12.80
C HIS A 72 4.25 6.00 13.90
N LYS A 73 4.13 6.57 15.10
CA LYS A 73 4.99 6.20 16.24
C LYS A 73 4.72 4.76 16.67
N ALA A 74 3.45 4.35 16.74
CA ALA A 74 3.09 2.97 17.05
C ALA A 74 3.59 2.01 15.98
N LEU A 75 3.34 2.31 14.69
CA LEU A 75 3.78 1.48 13.57
C LEU A 75 5.31 1.28 13.53
N LYS A 76 6.08 2.34 13.79
CA LYS A 76 7.54 2.25 13.88
C LYS A 76 8.01 1.37 15.06
N ARG A 77 7.29 1.39 16.20
CA ARG A 77 7.61 0.50 17.34
C ARG A 77 7.34 -0.98 17.02
N VAL A 78 6.30 -1.27 16.24
CA VAL A 78 6.03 -2.64 15.75
C VAL A 78 7.13 -3.13 14.81
N GLY A 79 7.75 -2.22 14.06
CA GLY A 79 8.86 -2.53 13.14
C GLY A 79 8.58 -2.19 11.69
N PHE A 80 7.47 -1.52 11.38
CA PHE A 80 7.18 -1.05 10.03
C PHE A 80 8.14 0.06 9.59
N LYS A 81 8.54 0.02 8.33
CA LYS A 81 9.10 1.16 7.63
C LYS A 81 7.97 2.06 7.15
N VAL A 82 7.76 3.17 7.85
CA VAL A 82 6.64 4.09 7.63
C VAL A 82 7.07 5.26 6.74
N VAL A 83 6.39 5.41 5.61
CA VAL A 83 6.48 6.56 4.70
C VAL A 83 5.17 7.33 4.80
N ALA A 84 5.22 8.64 5.01
CA ALA A 84 4.02 9.46 5.10
C ALA A 84 4.21 10.81 4.41
N ILE A 85 3.16 11.28 3.74
CA ILE A 85 3.19 12.56 3.03
C ILE A 85 3.42 13.71 4.02
N GLY A 86 4.33 14.62 3.68
CA GLY A 86 4.61 15.81 4.47
C GLY A 86 5.39 15.55 5.76
N LYS A 87 5.90 14.32 5.98
CA LYS A 87 6.78 14.00 7.11
C LYS A 87 8.16 13.60 6.61
N SER A 88 9.18 14.24 7.18
CA SER A 88 10.56 13.83 6.97
C SER A 88 10.79 12.43 7.54
N GLU A 89 11.37 11.54 6.74
CA GLU A 89 11.82 10.22 7.19
C GLU A 89 13.15 10.26 7.95
N PHE A 90 13.86 11.39 7.85
CA PHE A 90 15.19 11.62 8.41
C PHE A 90 15.19 12.96 9.16
N CYS A 91 14.73 12.94 10.40
CA CYS A 91 15.25 13.90 11.38
C CYS A 91 16.36 13.16 12.14
N ILE A 92 17.59 13.41 11.72
CA ILE A 92 18.81 13.19 12.52
C ILE A 92 18.86 14.19 13.68
#